data_AF-A0AB38CX20-F1
#
_entry.id   AF-A0AB38CX20-F1
#
_cell.length_a   1.000
_cell.length_b   1.000
_cell.length_c   1.000
_cell.angle_alpha   90.00
_cell.angle_beta   90.00
_cell.angle_gamma   90.00
#
_symmetry.space_group_name_H-M   'P 1'
#
loop_
_entity.id
_entity.type
_entity.pdbx_description
1 polymer ?
#
loop_
_entity_poly.entity_id
_entity_poly.type
_entity_poly.pdbx_seq_one_letter_code
_entity_poly.pdbx_strand_id
1 'polypeptide(L)'
;MAAEQERSRPAGNGAAISNTHTDRSIVLQSGADVRADVDLAIEARLLGELGGNVLDAADIGSYAVEYAVRNWRVFPLRGKLPAIGNPHPQGSVERRECKGECGSHGHGVLDATSDVRTVVSWWGGRYAGANIGGRVPESMFVLDVDPRHGGDETIKAVQDAYGLLPPTLTTVSGRGDGGVHLFFRRPAGVLSPKRIAADFGPGIDVKTSTGYVVLPPSIHPDSGKPYRRVEHPVAAPPHWLVALLRPEQQAVPVTPSPPRRVALGAGPSIAERYNAATGWAEVLEPHGWRCLDGDVDADGARWRHSAATSPHSATIRGGRLYVYSPNTPFDVTESSDPHGYSRFHAYAVLNHGGDMSAAARTLKGVKAA
;
A
#
# COMPACT_ATOMS: atom_id res chain seq x y z
N MET A 1 38.18 -50.26 12.65
CA MET A 1 39.27 -51.14 13.15
C MET A 1 39.74 -50.52 14.46
N ALA A 2 38.89 -50.54 15.50
CA ALA A 2 38.60 -51.65 16.43
C ALA A 2 39.57 -51.63 17.62
N ALA A 3 39.06 -51.19 18.78
CA ALA A 3 39.42 -51.72 20.09
C ALA A 3 38.49 -51.09 21.14
N GLU A 4 37.59 -51.90 21.68
CA GLU A 4 36.77 -51.62 22.84
C GLU A 4 37.16 -52.67 23.88
N GLN A 5 37.57 -52.24 25.08
CA GLN A 5 37.50 -53.04 26.30
C GLN A 5 37.90 -52.17 27.48
N GLU A 6 37.00 -52.03 28.46
CA GLU A 6 37.31 -52.48 29.82
C GLU A 6 36.07 -52.45 30.72
N ARG A 7 35.82 -53.60 31.38
CA ARG A 7 35.09 -53.69 32.64
C ARG A 7 36.08 -54.18 33.68
N SER A 8 36.14 -53.54 34.85
CA SER A 8 36.30 -54.23 36.14
C SER A 8 35.97 -53.33 37.34
N ARG A 9 35.11 -53.87 38.22
CA ARG A 9 34.86 -53.52 39.64
C ARG A 9 35.96 -54.21 40.51
N PRO A 10 36.04 -54.15 41.89
CA PRO A 10 35.01 -53.76 42.89
C PRO A 10 35.49 -53.13 44.25
N ALA A 11 34.50 -52.88 45.12
CA ALA A 11 34.46 -52.89 46.61
C ALA A 11 35.34 -51.90 47.41
N GLY A 12 34.90 -51.21 48.48
CA GLY A 12 33.66 -51.21 49.28
C GLY A 12 34.02 -50.90 50.74
N ASN A 13 33.34 -49.96 51.41
CA ASN A 13 32.95 -50.02 52.84
C ASN A 13 32.29 -48.72 53.36
N GLY A 14 31.19 -48.88 54.12
CA GLY A 14 30.99 -48.20 55.40
C GLY A 14 30.19 -46.88 55.47
N ALA A 15 28.86 -47.00 55.51
CA ALA A 15 27.84 -46.23 56.25
C ALA A 15 28.12 -44.83 56.85
N ALA A 16 27.26 -43.85 56.52
CA ALA A 16 26.50 -43.04 57.49
C ALA A 16 25.43 -42.19 56.78
N ILE A 17 24.25 -42.10 57.40
CA ILE A 17 23.04 -41.38 56.99
C ILE A 17 23.05 -40.00 57.64
N SER A 18 22.86 -38.92 56.87
CA SER A 18 22.21 -37.68 57.33
C SER A 18 21.82 -36.79 56.15
N ASN A 19 20.52 -36.50 56.06
CA ASN A 19 19.95 -35.46 55.20
C ASN A 19 20.41 -34.07 55.69
N THR A 20 20.70 -33.16 54.76
CA THR A 20 19.99 -31.88 54.61
C THR A 20 20.56 -31.10 53.41
N HIS A 21 19.66 -30.63 52.57
CA HIS A 21 19.85 -29.63 51.50
C HIS A 21 20.77 -28.48 51.92
N THR A 22 21.83 -28.22 51.14
CA THR A 22 22.08 -26.88 50.56
C THR A 22 23.18 -26.91 49.50
N ASP A 23 22.91 -26.14 48.45
CA ASP A 23 23.85 -25.42 47.58
C ASP A 23 24.54 -26.17 46.42
N ARG A 24 24.17 -25.79 45.18
CA ARG A 24 25.12 -25.41 44.11
C ARG A 24 24.40 -24.79 42.91
N SER A 25 24.58 -23.47 42.81
CA SER A 25 24.57 -22.62 41.62
C SER A 25 24.76 -23.33 40.26
N ILE A 26 23.84 -23.07 39.33
CA ILE A 26 24.18 -22.91 37.90
C ILE A 26 23.55 -21.60 37.43
N VAL A 27 24.43 -20.66 37.09
CA VAL A 27 24.13 -19.43 36.37
C VAL A 27 23.63 -19.81 34.98
N LEU A 28 22.42 -19.39 34.63
CA LEU A 28 22.00 -19.21 33.25
C LEU A 28 21.51 -17.77 33.10
N GLN A 29 22.43 -16.91 32.67
CA GLN A 29 22.03 -15.70 31.96
C GLN A 29 21.37 -16.13 30.65
N SER A 30 20.12 -15.77 30.46
CA SER A 30 19.58 -15.50 29.14
C SER A 30 18.58 -14.36 29.30
N GLY A 31 18.90 -13.22 28.70
CA GLY A 31 17.90 -12.17 28.50
C GLY A 31 16.76 -12.77 27.68
N ALA A 32 15.68 -13.13 28.37
CA ALA A 32 14.41 -13.39 27.73
C ALA A 32 13.91 -12.04 27.19
N ASP A 33 13.60 -12.06 25.91
CA ASP A 33 13.13 -10.91 25.15
C ASP A 33 11.81 -10.43 25.75
N VAL A 34 11.85 -9.33 26.50
CA VAL A 34 10.70 -8.72 27.20
C VAL A 34 9.54 -8.40 26.23
N ARG A 35 9.80 -8.38 24.91
CA ARG A 35 8.78 -8.22 23.88
C ARG A 35 7.87 -9.45 23.71
N ALA A 36 8.41 -10.67 23.82
CA ALA A 36 7.62 -11.89 23.63
C ALA A 36 6.57 -12.07 24.75
N ASP A 37 6.92 -11.71 25.99
CA ASP A 37 6.02 -11.80 27.15
C ASP A 37 4.89 -10.74 27.11
N VAL A 38 5.13 -9.60 26.46
CA VAL A 38 4.11 -8.55 26.29
C VAL A 38 3.07 -8.95 25.23
N ASP A 39 3.51 -9.61 24.15
CA ASP A 39 2.61 -10.06 23.07
C ASP A 39 1.64 -11.15 23.56
N LEU A 40 2.15 -12.14 24.32
CA LEU A 40 1.35 -13.18 24.99
C LEU A 40 0.29 -12.62 25.95
N ALA A 41 0.62 -11.57 26.69
CA ALA A 41 -0.30 -10.94 27.64
C ALA A 41 -1.42 -10.14 26.95
N ILE A 42 -1.14 -9.53 25.80
CA ILE A 42 -2.14 -8.84 24.98
C ILE A 42 -3.09 -9.86 24.34
N GLU A 43 -2.56 -10.95 23.81
CA GLU A 43 -3.36 -12.05 23.23
C GLU A 43 -4.31 -12.66 24.26
N ALA A 44 -3.80 -13.04 25.44
CA ALA A 44 -4.62 -13.61 26.51
C ALA A 44 -5.72 -12.65 27.00
N ARG A 45 -5.42 -11.34 27.06
CA ARG A 45 -6.39 -10.31 27.47
C ARG A 45 -7.47 -10.08 26.42
N LEU A 46 -7.11 -9.97 25.14
CA LEU A 46 -8.06 -9.79 24.04
C LEU A 46 -8.97 -11.01 23.89
N LEU A 47 -8.45 -12.22 24.07
CA LEU A 47 -9.24 -13.47 24.02
C LEU A 47 -10.21 -13.59 25.20
N GLY A 48 -9.77 -13.23 26.41
CA GLY A 48 -10.61 -13.22 27.60
C GLY A 48 -11.76 -12.21 27.54
N GLU A 49 -11.55 -11.04 26.93
CA GLU A 49 -12.58 -10.01 26.75
C GLU A 49 -13.58 -10.35 25.62
N LEU A 50 -13.22 -11.24 24.68
CA LEU A 50 -14.03 -11.58 23.50
C LEU A 50 -14.72 -12.94 23.54
N GLY A 51 -14.56 -13.71 24.63
CA GLY A 51 -15.23 -15.00 24.80
C GLY A 51 -14.77 -16.09 23.84
N GLY A 52 -13.57 -15.96 23.25
CA GLY A 52 -12.97 -16.94 22.36
C GLY A 52 -12.33 -18.11 23.11
N ASN A 53 -12.34 -19.30 22.51
CA ASN A 53 -11.51 -20.41 23.00
C ASN A 53 -10.03 -20.01 22.94
N VAL A 54 -9.23 -20.48 23.91
CA VAL A 54 -7.81 -20.15 24.05
C VAL A 54 -7.06 -20.63 22.80
N LEU A 55 -6.67 -19.69 21.94
CA LEU A 55 -5.65 -19.93 20.92
C LEU A 55 -4.33 -20.11 21.67
N ASP A 56 -3.62 -21.21 21.41
CA ASP A 56 -2.25 -21.36 21.90
C ASP A 56 -1.36 -20.28 21.24
N ALA A 57 -0.37 -19.75 21.94
CA ALA A 57 0.50 -18.69 21.41
C ALA A 57 1.32 -19.13 20.19
N ALA A 58 1.45 -20.44 19.99
CA ALA A 58 2.04 -21.04 18.79
C ALA A 58 1.02 -21.35 17.67
N ASP A 59 -0.28 -21.17 17.92
CA ASP A 59 -1.32 -21.39 16.91
C ASP A 59 -1.32 -20.27 15.86
N ILE A 60 -1.55 -20.63 14.60
CA ILE A 60 -1.63 -19.69 13.49
C ILE A 60 -2.74 -18.65 13.69
N GLY A 61 -3.78 -18.97 14.48
CA GLY A 61 -4.81 -18.03 14.86
C GLY A 61 -4.31 -16.83 15.66
N SER A 62 -3.34 -17.02 16.57
CA SER A 62 -2.76 -15.95 17.38
C SER A 62 -2.04 -14.93 16.50
N TYR A 63 -1.26 -15.41 15.52
CA TYR A 63 -0.66 -14.55 14.50
C TYR A 63 -1.70 -13.79 13.67
N ALA A 64 -2.83 -14.41 13.31
CA ALA A 64 -3.89 -13.71 12.57
C ALA A 64 -4.46 -12.52 13.37
N VAL A 65 -4.62 -12.69 14.68
CA VAL A 65 -5.02 -11.62 15.60
C VAL A 65 -3.93 -10.54 15.68
N GLU A 66 -2.66 -10.92 15.82
CA GLU A 66 -1.53 -9.98 15.82
C GLU A 66 -1.50 -9.11 14.55
N TYR A 67 -1.72 -9.72 13.38
CA TYR A 67 -1.87 -8.98 12.13
C TYR A 67 -3.01 -7.98 12.18
N ALA A 68 -4.19 -8.40 12.65
CA ALA A 68 -5.36 -7.53 12.76
C ALA A 68 -5.11 -6.33 13.69
N VAL A 69 -4.48 -6.56 14.85
CA VAL A 69 -4.08 -5.50 15.80
C VAL A 69 -3.10 -4.51 15.14
N ARG A 70 -2.23 -5.01 14.25
CA ARG A 70 -1.32 -4.19 13.44
C ARG A 70 -1.97 -3.62 12.17
N ASN A 71 -3.30 -3.56 12.12
CA ASN A 71 -4.12 -3.04 11.01
C ASN A 71 -3.92 -3.76 9.67
N TRP A 72 -3.42 -4.99 9.67
CA TRP A 72 -3.52 -5.84 8.50
C TRP A 72 -4.94 -6.37 8.37
N ARG A 73 -5.51 -6.23 7.18
CA ARG A 73 -6.79 -6.83 6.85
C ARG A 73 -6.54 -8.28 6.44
N VAL A 74 -6.97 -9.22 7.28
CA VAL A 74 -6.71 -10.65 7.10
C VAL A 74 -8.00 -11.44 6.86
N PHE A 75 -7.86 -12.65 6.31
CA PHE A 75 -8.94 -13.62 6.14
C PHE A 75 -8.39 -15.06 6.05
N PRO A 76 -9.21 -16.09 6.35
CA PRO A 76 -8.74 -17.48 6.35
C PRO A 76 -8.53 -18.05 4.94
N LEU A 77 -7.44 -18.80 4.77
CA LEU A 77 -7.06 -19.52 3.55
C LEU A 77 -7.02 -21.04 3.77
N ARG A 78 -7.40 -21.78 2.72
CA ARG A 78 -7.15 -23.21 2.55
C ARG A 78 -6.01 -23.37 1.56
N GLY A 79 -4.82 -23.75 2.05
CA GLY A 79 -3.61 -23.68 1.25
C GLY A 79 -3.32 -22.22 0.88
N LYS A 80 -3.47 -21.84 -0.39
CA LYS A 80 -3.29 -20.47 -0.88
C LYS A 80 -4.59 -19.77 -1.31
N LEU A 81 -5.73 -20.46 -1.23
CA LEU A 81 -7.03 -19.97 -1.72
C LEU A 81 -7.96 -19.58 -0.55
N PRO A 82 -8.93 -18.68 -0.73
CA PRO A 82 -9.90 -18.35 0.31
C PRO A 82 -10.59 -19.60 0.88
N ALA A 83 -10.63 -19.74 2.21
CA ALA A 83 -11.28 -20.88 2.87
C ALA A 83 -12.79 -20.69 3.04
N ILE A 84 -13.25 -19.44 3.15
CA ILE A 84 -14.66 -19.11 3.29
C ILE A 84 -15.33 -19.26 1.92
N GLY A 85 -16.30 -20.16 1.83
CA GLY A 85 -17.03 -20.40 0.59
C GLY A 85 -17.99 -19.26 0.26
N ASN A 86 -18.12 -18.94 -1.02
CA ASN A 86 -19.04 -17.90 -1.49
C ASN A 86 -20.50 -18.24 -1.12
N PRO A 87 -21.25 -17.31 -0.51
CA PRO A 87 -22.58 -17.57 0.03
C PRO A 87 -23.66 -17.64 -1.06
N HIS A 88 -23.36 -17.17 -2.28
CA HIS A 88 -24.34 -17.08 -3.36
C HIS A 88 -24.38 -18.36 -4.21
N PRO A 89 -25.57 -18.74 -4.73
CA PRO A 89 -25.73 -19.91 -5.59
C PRO A 89 -24.80 -19.89 -6.82
N GLN A 90 -24.36 -21.08 -7.25
CA GLN A 90 -23.55 -21.21 -8.45
C GLN A 90 -24.30 -20.65 -9.68
N GLY A 91 -23.63 -19.84 -10.49
CA GLY A 91 -24.19 -19.24 -11.70
C GLY A 91 -24.97 -17.93 -11.50
N SER A 92 -25.31 -17.58 -10.25
CA SER A 92 -26.00 -16.33 -9.92
C SER A 92 -25.17 -15.08 -10.27
N VAL A 93 -25.85 -13.95 -10.43
CA VAL A 93 -25.21 -12.64 -10.69
C VAL A 93 -24.48 -12.18 -9.44
N GLU A 94 -25.11 -12.34 -8.29
CA GLU A 94 -24.60 -11.98 -6.97
C GLU A 94 -23.29 -12.70 -6.67
N ARG A 95 -23.14 -13.97 -7.07
CA ARG A 95 -21.87 -14.70 -6.91
C ARG A 95 -20.71 -14.02 -7.64
N ARG A 96 -20.97 -13.34 -8.75
CA ARG A 96 -19.96 -12.64 -9.57
C ARG A 96 -19.73 -11.20 -9.10
N GLU A 97 -20.77 -10.55 -8.60
CA GLU A 97 -20.78 -9.09 -8.42
C GLU A 97 -20.79 -8.64 -6.96
N CYS A 98 -21.29 -9.45 -6.03
CA CYS A 98 -21.30 -9.08 -4.62
C CYS A 98 -19.89 -9.03 -4.04
N LYS A 99 -19.62 -7.95 -3.32
CA LYS A 99 -18.34 -7.63 -2.67
C LYS A 99 -18.50 -7.55 -1.15
N GLY A 100 -19.56 -8.15 -0.60
CA GLY A 100 -19.87 -8.15 0.83
C GLY A 100 -21.16 -7.41 1.20
N GLU A 101 -21.88 -6.81 0.24
CA GLU A 101 -23.11 -6.06 0.51
C GLU A 101 -24.23 -6.94 1.09
N CYS A 102 -24.16 -8.26 0.90
CA CYS A 102 -25.10 -9.22 1.45
C CYS A 102 -24.92 -9.48 2.97
N GLY A 103 -23.90 -8.90 3.60
CA GLY A 103 -23.62 -9.05 5.03
C GLY A 103 -23.04 -10.41 5.44
N SER A 104 -22.86 -11.33 4.48
CA SER A 104 -22.21 -12.63 4.70
C SER A 104 -20.76 -12.61 4.23
N HIS A 105 -19.92 -13.49 4.78
CA HIS A 105 -18.56 -13.72 4.28
C HIS A 105 -18.56 -14.76 3.13
N GLY A 106 -17.47 -14.79 2.34
CA GLY A 106 -17.24 -15.67 1.20
C GLY A 106 -16.84 -14.98 -0.12
N HIS A 107 -16.49 -13.69 -0.09
CA HIS A 107 -16.02 -12.86 -1.22
C HIS A 107 -14.49 -12.77 -1.29
N GLY A 108 -13.79 -13.69 -0.61
CA GLY A 108 -12.33 -13.79 -0.63
C GLY A 108 -11.65 -12.58 -0.01
N VAL A 109 -10.69 -11.97 -0.74
CA VAL A 109 -9.93 -10.81 -0.27
C VAL A 109 -10.78 -9.61 0.10
N LEU A 110 -11.99 -9.50 -0.47
CA LEU A 110 -12.89 -8.38 -0.20
C LEU A 110 -13.45 -8.42 1.23
N ASP A 111 -13.55 -9.61 1.83
CA ASP A 111 -13.95 -9.77 3.23
C ASP A 111 -12.80 -9.57 4.22
N ALA A 112 -11.57 -9.36 3.74
CA ALA A 112 -10.42 -9.19 4.62
C ALA A 112 -10.67 -8.03 5.59
N THR A 113 -10.41 -8.27 6.88
CA THR A 113 -10.74 -7.33 7.96
C THR A 113 -9.64 -7.27 9.00
N SER A 114 -9.52 -6.13 9.66
CA SER A 114 -8.70 -5.94 10.85
C SER A 114 -9.56 -5.88 12.11
N ASP A 115 -10.87 -6.10 12.00
CA ASP A 115 -11.74 -6.23 13.17
C ASP A 115 -11.37 -7.49 13.96
N VAL A 116 -10.75 -7.27 15.11
CA VAL A 116 -10.21 -8.33 15.98
C VAL A 116 -11.30 -9.33 16.37
N ARG A 117 -12.55 -8.88 16.59
CA ARG A 117 -13.65 -9.78 16.97
C ARG A 117 -13.97 -10.78 15.87
N THR A 118 -14.08 -10.30 14.64
CA THR A 118 -14.30 -11.15 13.46
C THR A 118 -13.14 -12.14 13.27
N VAL A 119 -11.89 -11.67 13.41
CA VAL A 119 -10.70 -12.52 13.27
C VAL A 119 -10.64 -13.60 14.35
N VAL A 120 -10.83 -13.24 15.62
CA VAL A 120 -10.92 -14.21 16.73
C VAL A 120 -12.03 -15.23 16.49
N SER A 121 -13.20 -14.80 16.02
CA SER A 121 -14.32 -15.70 15.72
C SER A 121 -13.98 -16.73 14.62
N TRP A 122 -13.28 -16.31 13.56
CA TRP A 122 -12.88 -17.23 12.49
C TRP A 122 -11.90 -18.30 12.98
N TRP A 123 -10.80 -17.89 13.61
CA TRP A 123 -9.72 -18.80 14.00
C TRP A 123 -9.99 -19.55 15.31
N GLY A 124 -10.77 -18.99 16.24
CA GLY A 124 -11.27 -19.69 17.43
C GLY A 124 -12.42 -20.66 17.14
N GLY A 125 -12.93 -20.68 15.90
CA GLY A 125 -14.07 -21.47 15.47
C GLY A 125 -13.77 -22.35 14.25
N ARG A 126 -14.62 -22.24 13.22
CA ARG A 126 -14.62 -23.13 12.05
C ARG A 126 -13.30 -23.15 11.26
N TYR A 127 -12.52 -22.08 11.33
CA TYR A 127 -11.28 -21.92 10.57
C TYR A 127 -10.03 -22.00 11.46
N ALA A 128 -10.12 -22.68 12.60
CA ALA A 128 -8.96 -23.07 13.39
C ALA A 128 -7.90 -23.75 12.52
N GLY A 129 -6.64 -23.35 12.68
CA GLY A 129 -5.52 -23.86 11.87
C GLY A 129 -5.47 -23.39 10.41
N ALA A 130 -6.39 -22.54 9.95
CA ALA A 130 -6.37 -22.04 8.57
C ALA A 130 -5.18 -21.10 8.32
N ASN A 131 -4.65 -21.14 7.10
CA ASN A 131 -3.62 -20.20 6.65
C ASN A 131 -4.16 -18.76 6.64
N ILE A 132 -3.26 -17.79 6.68
CA ILE A 132 -3.58 -16.36 6.77
C ILE A 132 -3.38 -15.70 5.41
N GLY A 133 -4.47 -15.21 4.84
CA GLY A 133 -4.44 -14.31 3.70
C GLY A 133 -4.43 -12.87 4.20
N GLY A 134 -3.48 -12.07 3.72
CA GLY A 134 -3.39 -10.65 4.00
C GLY A 134 -3.70 -9.83 2.77
N ARG A 135 -4.76 -9.02 2.80
CA ARG A 135 -5.00 -8.01 1.77
C ARG A 135 -3.85 -7.01 1.82
N VAL A 136 -3.24 -6.72 0.67
CA VAL A 136 -2.12 -5.77 0.62
C VAL A 136 -2.63 -4.37 1.02
N PRO A 137 -1.99 -3.67 1.97
CA PRO A 137 -2.40 -2.33 2.35
C PRO A 137 -2.33 -1.35 1.18
N GLU A 138 -3.22 -0.36 1.14
CA GLU A 138 -3.23 0.67 0.07
C GLU A 138 -1.94 1.50 0.02
N SER A 139 -1.26 1.65 1.16
CA SER A 139 0.03 2.32 1.27
C SER A 139 1.20 1.50 0.73
N MET A 140 0.96 0.27 0.28
CA MET A 140 1.99 -0.68 -0.16
C MET A 140 1.65 -1.34 -1.50
N PHE A 141 2.67 -1.91 -2.13
CA PHE A 141 2.53 -2.92 -3.15
C PHE A 141 3.57 -4.02 -2.90
N VAL A 142 3.39 -5.17 -3.54
CA VAL A 142 4.26 -6.33 -3.39
C VAL A 142 4.76 -6.76 -4.75
N LEU A 143 6.07 -6.99 -4.88
CA LEU A 143 6.63 -7.80 -5.95
C LEU A 143 6.62 -9.26 -5.49
N ASP A 144 5.81 -10.07 -6.13
CA ASP A 144 5.75 -11.52 -5.93
C ASP A 144 6.64 -12.19 -6.97
N VAL A 145 7.78 -12.69 -6.52
CA VAL A 145 8.80 -13.33 -7.34
C VAL A 145 8.60 -14.83 -7.25
N ASP A 146 8.23 -15.46 -8.37
CA ASP A 146 7.99 -16.89 -8.48
C ASP A 146 9.04 -17.56 -9.39
N PRO A 147 10.06 -18.22 -8.80
CA PRO A 147 11.09 -18.95 -9.55
C PRO A 147 10.53 -20.01 -10.49
N ARG A 148 9.36 -20.59 -10.22
CA ARG A 148 8.75 -21.60 -11.13
C ARG A 148 8.33 -21.01 -12.47
N HIS A 149 8.18 -19.70 -12.53
CA HIS A 149 7.83 -18.95 -13.72
C HIS A 149 8.99 -18.05 -14.17
N GLY A 150 10.23 -18.34 -13.75
CA GLY A 150 11.44 -17.58 -14.14
C GLY A 150 11.67 -16.28 -13.36
N GLY A 151 10.95 -16.07 -12.26
CA GLY A 151 11.00 -14.80 -11.52
C GLY A 151 12.38 -14.48 -10.95
N ASP A 152 13.18 -15.49 -10.59
CA ASP A 152 14.55 -15.35 -10.10
C ASP A 152 15.52 -14.87 -11.20
N GLU A 153 15.38 -15.39 -12.41
CA GLU A 153 16.12 -14.93 -13.58
C GLU A 153 15.70 -13.51 -13.98
N THR A 154 14.40 -13.24 -14.02
CA THR A 154 13.84 -11.92 -14.37
C THR A 154 14.25 -10.86 -13.35
N ILE A 155 14.14 -11.13 -12.04
CA ILE A 155 14.53 -10.13 -11.03
C ILE A 155 16.04 -9.86 -11.08
N LYS A 156 16.84 -10.89 -11.36
CA LYS A 156 18.27 -10.73 -11.57
C LYS A 156 18.56 -9.83 -12.78
N ALA A 157 17.93 -10.08 -13.93
CA ALA A 157 18.12 -9.28 -15.13
C ALA A 157 17.70 -7.80 -14.94
N VAL A 158 16.60 -7.55 -14.22
CA VAL A 158 16.15 -6.20 -13.87
C VAL A 158 17.20 -5.48 -13.00
N GLN A 159 17.74 -6.15 -11.98
CA GLN A 159 18.75 -5.55 -11.10
C GLN A 159 20.10 -5.35 -11.80
N ASP A 160 20.49 -6.24 -12.72
CA ASP A 160 21.69 -6.07 -13.53
C ASP A 160 21.56 -4.85 -14.47
N ALA A 161 20.35 -4.53 -14.95
CA ALA A 161 20.09 -3.39 -15.83
C ALA A 161 19.94 -2.04 -15.09
N TYR A 162 19.34 -2.02 -13.90
CA TYR A 162 18.95 -0.77 -13.21
C TYR A 162 19.56 -0.58 -11.82
N GLY A 163 20.18 -1.61 -11.25
CA GLY A 163 20.72 -1.63 -9.89
C GLY A 163 19.87 -2.46 -8.92
N LEU A 164 20.46 -2.75 -7.76
CA LEU A 164 19.85 -3.63 -6.75
C LEU A 164 18.60 -3.02 -6.12
N LEU A 165 17.65 -3.87 -5.76
CA LEU A 165 16.55 -3.49 -4.88
C LEU A 165 17.07 -3.27 -3.44
N PRO A 166 16.58 -2.25 -2.72
CA PRO A 166 16.93 -2.07 -1.32
C PRO A 166 16.32 -3.21 -0.49
N PRO A 167 16.98 -3.60 0.62
CA PRO A 167 16.36 -4.48 1.61
C PRO A 167 15.02 -3.90 2.06
N THR A 168 14.01 -4.76 2.13
CA THR A 168 12.65 -4.36 2.50
C THR A 168 11.94 -5.53 3.18
N LEU A 169 10.83 -5.24 3.86
CA LEU A 169 9.99 -6.28 4.46
C LEU A 169 9.76 -7.38 3.43
N THR A 170 10.09 -8.61 3.79
CA THR A 170 10.05 -9.74 2.86
C THR A 170 9.38 -10.92 3.50
N THR A 171 8.51 -11.58 2.73
CA THR A 171 8.00 -12.91 3.08
C THR A 171 8.63 -13.94 2.16
N VAL A 172 9.27 -14.96 2.72
CA VAL A 172 9.86 -16.08 2.01
C VAL A 172 8.89 -17.25 2.01
N SER A 173 8.66 -17.81 0.83
CA SER A 173 7.81 -18.98 0.64
C SER A 173 8.38 -20.21 1.34
N GLY A 174 7.50 -20.97 2.01
CA GLY A 174 7.85 -22.28 2.57
C GLY A 174 8.20 -23.33 1.50
N ARG A 175 8.00 -23.05 0.21
CA ARG A 175 8.31 -23.99 -0.87
C ARG A 175 9.80 -24.38 -0.91
N GLY A 176 10.70 -23.43 -0.60
CA GLY A 176 12.14 -23.66 -0.54
C GLY A 176 12.88 -23.53 -1.89
N ASP A 177 12.23 -22.96 -2.90
CA ASP A 177 12.78 -22.69 -4.23
C ASP A 177 13.23 -21.23 -4.43
N GLY A 178 13.10 -20.40 -3.39
CA GLY A 178 13.45 -18.99 -3.45
C GLY A 178 12.28 -18.04 -3.75
N GLY A 179 11.04 -18.54 -3.82
CA GLY A 179 9.87 -17.66 -3.98
C GLY A 179 9.71 -16.67 -2.84
N VAL A 180 9.51 -15.39 -3.16
CA VAL A 180 9.46 -14.29 -2.19
C VAL A 180 8.41 -13.23 -2.53
N HIS A 181 7.87 -12.60 -1.49
CA HIS A 181 7.07 -11.39 -1.58
C HIS A 181 7.89 -10.22 -1.02
N LEU A 182 8.26 -9.25 -1.86
CA LEU A 182 8.99 -8.05 -1.48
C LEU A 182 8.01 -6.88 -1.34
N PHE A 183 7.86 -6.31 -0.14
CA PHE A 183 6.88 -5.25 0.13
C PHE A 183 7.53 -3.87 -0.04
N PHE A 184 6.88 -2.96 -0.76
CA PHE A 184 7.37 -1.59 -0.96
C PHE A 184 6.27 -0.57 -0.68
N ARG A 185 6.64 0.65 -0.32
CA ARG A 185 5.70 1.78 -0.25
C ARG A 185 5.10 2.04 -1.63
N ARG A 186 3.78 2.22 -1.69
CA ARG A 186 3.06 2.44 -2.94
C ARG A 186 3.29 3.87 -3.46
N PRO A 187 3.86 4.05 -4.66
CA PRO A 187 3.89 5.36 -5.29
C PRO A 187 2.50 5.73 -5.85
N ALA A 188 2.25 7.02 -6.04
CA ALA A 188 1.01 7.48 -6.66
C ALA A 188 0.84 6.93 -8.09
N GLY A 189 -0.41 6.65 -8.46
CA GLY A 189 -0.80 6.19 -9.80
C GLY A 189 -1.10 4.68 -9.90
N VAL A 190 -1.33 4.25 -11.15
CA VAL A 190 -1.57 2.85 -11.51
C VAL A 190 -0.22 2.14 -11.65
N LEU A 191 -0.15 0.90 -11.17
CA LEU A 191 1.02 0.02 -11.29
C LEU A 191 0.70 -1.14 -12.23
N SER A 192 1.66 -1.55 -13.05
CA SER A 192 1.56 -2.59 -14.05
C SER A 192 2.89 -3.34 -14.19
N PRO A 193 2.90 -4.69 -14.07
CA PRO A 193 4.11 -5.50 -14.29
C PRO A 193 4.42 -5.72 -15.78
N LYS A 194 3.57 -5.27 -16.71
CA LYS A 194 3.65 -5.64 -18.14
C LYS A 194 5.02 -5.38 -18.76
N ARG A 195 5.66 -4.27 -18.42
CA ARG A 195 6.99 -3.93 -18.96
C ARG A 195 8.09 -4.82 -18.41
N ILE A 196 8.02 -5.17 -17.12
CA ILE A 196 8.94 -6.16 -16.54
C ILE A 196 8.80 -7.49 -17.30
N ALA A 197 7.55 -7.94 -17.49
CA ALA A 197 7.27 -9.17 -18.23
C ALA A 197 7.76 -9.14 -19.69
N ALA A 198 7.55 -8.01 -20.38
CA ALA A 198 7.92 -7.84 -21.78
C ALA A 198 9.44 -7.69 -22.00
N ASP A 199 10.10 -6.91 -21.13
CA ASP A 199 11.51 -6.51 -21.33
C ASP A 199 12.49 -7.48 -20.64
N PHE A 200 12.07 -8.18 -19.58
CA PHE A 200 12.94 -9.03 -18.75
C PHE A 200 12.45 -10.47 -18.55
N GLY A 201 11.19 -10.76 -18.87
CA GLY A 201 10.60 -12.10 -18.76
C GLY A 201 9.58 -12.26 -17.64
N PRO A 202 8.93 -13.45 -17.58
CA PRO A 202 7.80 -13.71 -16.69
C PRO A 202 8.20 -13.93 -15.21
N GLY A 203 7.22 -14.30 -14.38
CA GLY A 203 7.48 -14.75 -13.01
C GLY A 203 7.61 -13.65 -11.95
N ILE A 204 7.33 -12.40 -12.32
CA ILE A 204 7.13 -11.30 -11.35
C ILE A 204 5.72 -10.76 -11.47
N ASP A 205 4.95 -10.91 -10.40
CA ASP A 205 3.63 -10.33 -10.25
C ASP A 205 3.67 -9.08 -9.33
N VAL A 206 2.80 -8.10 -9.62
CA VAL A 206 2.62 -6.92 -8.77
C VAL A 206 1.29 -7.03 -8.05
N LYS A 207 1.33 -7.26 -6.73
CA LYS A 207 0.11 -7.29 -5.90
C LYS A 207 -0.13 -5.95 -5.23
N THR A 208 -1.39 -5.53 -5.23
CA THR A 208 -1.84 -4.25 -4.67
C THR A 208 -3.06 -4.49 -3.79
N SER A 209 -3.71 -3.42 -3.29
CA SER A 209 -4.90 -3.52 -2.44
C SER A 209 -6.11 -4.20 -3.07
N THR A 210 -6.09 -4.50 -4.37
CA THR A 210 -7.11 -5.35 -5.03
C THR A 210 -6.84 -6.85 -4.86
N GLY A 211 -5.67 -7.22 -4.34
CA GLY A 211 -5.24 -8.61 -4.13
C GLY A 211 -4.71 -8.86 -2.73
N TYR A 212 -4.21 -10.07 -2.53
CA TYR A 212 -3.69 -10.54 -1.25
C TYR A 212 -2.41 -11.36 -1.40
N VAL A 213 -1.73 -11.52 -0.28
CA VAL A 213 -0.55 -12.39 -0.11
C VAL A 213 -0.85 -13.44 0.95
N VAL A 214 -0.13 -14.55 0.91
CA VAL A 214 -0.07 -15.50 2.02
C VAL A 214 0.90 -14.93 3.07
N LEU A 215 0.44 -14.79 4.31
CA LEU A 215 1.21 -14.21 5.41
C LEU A 215 1.87 -15.29 6.27
N PRO A 216 3.11 -15.10 6.75
CA PRO A 216 3.74 -15.95 7.76
C PRO A 216 2.90 -16.03 9.05
N PRO A 217 2.84 -17.17 9.76
CA PRO A 217 3.59 -18.41 9.51
C PRO A 217 2.81 -19.46 8.70
N SER A 218 1.88 -19.06 7.82
CA SER A 218 1.08 -19.97 6.98
C SER A 218 1.90 -21.12 6.39
N ILE A 219 1.29 -22.29 6.25
CA ILE A 219 1.96 -23.49 5.76
C ILE A 219 1.81 -23.60 4.25
N HIS A 220 2.93 -23.73 3.54
CA HIS A 220 2.91 -23.94 2.09
C HIS A 220 2.32 -25.31 1.75
N PRO A 221 1.30 -25.39 0.87
CA PRO A 221 0.51 -26.62 0.69
C PRO A 221 1.33 -27.81 0.17
N ASP A 222 2.30 -27.57 -0.72
CA ASP A 222 3.06 -28.66 -1.34
C ASP A 222 4.23 -29.15 -0.48
N SER A 223 4.80 -28.28 0.37
CA SER A 223 6.06 -28.57 1.08
C SER A 223 5.85 -28.79 2.59
N GLY A 224 4.68 -28.42 3.13
CA GLY A 224 4.39 -28.50 4.56
C GLY A 224 5.23 -27.54 5.42
N LYS A 225 6.06 -26.70 4.81
CA LYS A 225 6.94 -25.76 5.52
C LYS A 225 6.30 -24.37 5.63
N PRO A 226 6.58 -23.62 6.70
CA PRO A 226 5.97 -22.31 6.90
C PRO A 226 6.56 -21.26 5.96
N TYR A 227 5.72 -20.32 5.56
CA TYR A 227 6.15 -19.01 5.09
C TYR A 227 6.86 -18.29 6.24
N ARG A 228 7.97 -17.61 5.95
CA ARG A 228 8.76 -16.90 6.97
C ARG A 228 8.88 -15.43 6.65
N ARG A 229 8.86 -14.58 7.68
CA ARG A 229 9.14 -13.16 7.54
C ARG A 229 10.63 -12.90 7.72
N VAL A 230 11.17 -12.03 6.88
CA VAL A 230 12.46 -11.37 7.08
C VAL A 230 12.16 -9.90 7.39
N GLU A 231 12.47 -9.49 8.63
CA GLU A 231 12.11 -8.18 9.15
C GLU A 231 13.02 -7.08 8.61
N HIS A 232 12.41 -6.11 7.95
CA HIS A 232 12.97 -4.85 7.51
C HIS A 232 11.84 -3.82 7.43
N PRO A 233 12.12 -2.51 7.57
CA PRO A 233 11.15 -1.48 7.25
C PRO A 233 10.67 -1.63 5.79
N VAL A 234 9.40 -1.29 5.55
CA VAL A 234 8.88 -1.23 4.17
C VAL A 234 9.57 -0.07 3.43
N ALA A 235 10.45 -0.42 2.49
CA ALA A 235 11.28 0.54 1.78
C ALA A 235 10.47 1.39 0.77
N ALA A 236 10.97 2.58 0.44
CA ALA A 236 10.55 3.23 -0.80
C ALA A 236 11.07 2.44 -2.00
N PRO A 237 10.27 2.27 -3.07
CA PRO A 237 10.77 1.70 -4.31
C PRO A 237 11.80 2.65 -4.94
N PRO A 238 12.89 2.13 -5.54
CA PRO A 238 13.79 2.95 -6.35
C PRO A 238 13.05 3.65 -7.50
N HIS A 239 13.52 4.84 -7.90
CA HIS A 239 12.91 5.61 -8.98
C HIS A 239 12.77 4.81 -10.29
N TRP A 240 13.78 4.00 -10.61
CA TRP A 240 13.77 3.15 -11.81
C TRP A 240 12.65 2.09 -11.75
N LEU A 241 12.37 1.53 -10.57
CA LEU A 241 11.31 0.53 -10.40
C LEU A 241 9.94 1.18 -10.60
N VAL A 242 9.76 2.39 -10.04
CA VAL A 242 8.53 3.17 -10.26
C VAL A 242 8.33 3.45 -11.76
N ALA A 243 9.40 3.82 -12.48
CA ALA A 243 9.32 4.08 -13.92
C ALA A 243 8.97 2.83 -14.73
N LEU A 244 9.49 1.65 -14.37
CA LEU A 244 9.16 0.37 -15.01
C LEU A 244 7.71 -0.06 -14.74
N LEU A 245 7.23 0.16 -13.51
CA LEU A 245 5.90 -0.26 -13.09
C LEU A 245 4.79 0.70 -13.53
N ARG A 246 5.12 1.91 -13.95
CA ARG A 246 4.13 2.80 -14.54
C ARG A 246 3.70 2.24 -15.89
N PRO A 247 2.40 2.16 -16.17
CA PRO A 247 1.92 1.91 -17.52
C PRO A 247 2.66 2.86 -18.46
N GLU A 248 3.14 2.33 -19.58
CA GLU A 248 3.54 3.19 -20.68
C GLU A 248 2.34 4.11 -20.94
N GLN A 249 2.55 5.43 -20.83
CA GLN A 249 1.58 6.34 -21.38
C GLN A 249 1.48 5.90 -22.83
N GLN A 250 0.35 5.30 -23.23
CA GLN A 250 0.06 5.20 -24.64
C GLN A 250 0.24 6.62 -25.13
N ALA A 251 1.29 6.83 -25.93
CA ALA A 251 1.29 7.93 -26.86
C ALA A 251 -0.01 7.69 -27.61
N VAL A 252 -1.05 8.45 -27.23
CA VAL A 252 -2.24 8.58 -28.06
C VAL A 252 -1.64 8.76 -29.44
N PRO A 253 -1.97 7.91 -30.43
CA PRO A 253 -1.45 8.12 -31.76
C PRO A 253 -1.78 9.56 -32.07
N VAL A 254 -0.77 10.42 -32.05
CA VAL A 254 -0.80 11.64 -32.79
C VAL A 254 -0.80 11.08 -34.19
N THR A 255 -2.00 10.73 -34.68
CA THR A 255 -2.27 10.81 -36.11
C THR A 255 -1.61 12.11 -36.49
N PRO A 256 -0.58 12.12 -37.35
CA PRO A 256 0.02 13.36 -37.77
C PRO A 256 -1.17 14.16 -38.29
N SER A 257 -1.60 15.13 -37.49
CA SER A 257 -2.60 16.06 -37.94
C SER A 257 -1.97 16.60 -39.21
N PRO A 258 -2.68 16.58 -40.36
CA PRO A 258 -2.12 17.11 -41.60
C PRO A 258 -1.47 18.42 -41.21
N PRO A 259 -0.14 18.60 -41.49
CA PRO A 259 0.71 19.54 -40.77
C PRO A 259 -0.12 20.78 -40.60
N ARG A 260 -0.57 21.04 -39.36
CA ARG A 260 -1.52 22.12 -39.11
C ARG A 260 -0.87 23.28 -39.78
N ARG A 261 -1.47 23.77 -40.88
CA ARG A 261 -0.89 24.86 -41.64
C ARG A 261 -0.64 25.89 -40.57
N VAL A 262 0.63 26.11 -40.23
CA VAL A 262 1.00 27.24 -39.41
C VAL A 262 0.71 28.35 -40.39
N ALA A 263 -0.52 28.86 -40.30
CA ALA A 263 -0.80 30.18 -40.80
C ALA A 263 0.14 31.05 -39.97
N LEU A 264 1.33 31.29 -40.52
CA LEU A 264 2.17 32.42 -40.20
C LEU A 264 1.23 33.63 -40.29
N GLY A 265 0.63 34.01 -39.16
CA GLY A 265 -0.47 34.96 -39.09
C GLY A 265 -1.54 34.70 -38.03
N ALA A 266 -1.63 33.52 -37.40
CA ALA A 266 -2.55 33.34 -36.28
C ALA A 266 -1.92 33.88 -34.98
N GLY A 267 -2.39 35.03 -34.52
CA GLY A 267 -1.95 35.68 -33.28
C GLY A 267 -2.13 34.80 -32.02
N PRO A 268 -1.81 35.34 -30.82
CA PRO A 268 -1.78 34.58 -29.58
C PRO A 268 -3.10 33.82 -29.34
N SER A 269 -2.97 32.62 -28.79
CA SER A 269 -4.12 31.75 -28.48
C SER A 269 -5.10 32.46 -27.54
N ILE A 270 -6.36 32.02 -27.50
CA ILE A 270 -7.38 32.61 -26.61
C ILE A 270 -6.91 32.56 -25.13
N ALA A 271 -6.27 31.47 -24.72
CA ALA A 271 -5.73 31.33 -23.37
C ALA A 271 -4.59 32.31 -23.10
N GLU A 272 -3.64 32.48 -24.03
CA GLU A 272 -2.54 33.46 -23.90
C GLU A 272 -3.07 34.89 -23.86
N ARG A 273 -4.01 35.23 -24.74
CA ARG A 273 -4.67 36.54 -24.74
C ARG A 273 -5.38 36.81 -23.43
N TYR A 274 -6.10 35.82 -22.90
CA TYR A 274 -6.82 35.96 -21.64
C TYR A 274 -5.87 36.10 -20.47
N ASN A 275 -4.81 35.28 -20.41
CA ASN A 275 -3.79 35.39 -19.36
C ASN A 275 -3.08 36.75 -19.35
N ALA A 276 -2.91 37.38 -20.52
CA ALA A 276 -2.26 38.68 -20.68
C ALA A 276 -3.20 39.88 -20.48
N ALA A 277 -4.51 39.72 -20.78
CA ALA A 277 -5.46 40.83 -20.76
C ALA A 277 -6.31 40.93 -19.48
N THR A 278 -6.41 39.85 -18.70
CA THR A 278 -7.28 39.79 -17.52
C THR A 278 -6.44 39.85 -16.25
N GLY A 279 -6.83 40.66 -15.26
CA GLY A 279 -6.23 40.67 -13.92
C GLY A 279 -6.78 39.58 -12.99
N TRP A 280 -6.09 39.29 -11.88
CA TRP A 280 -6.57 38.30 -10.90
C TRP A 280 -7.88 38.70 -10.20
N ALA A 281 -8.11 40.00 -10.00
CA ALA A 281 -9.37 40.50 -9.44
C ALA A 281 -10.59 40.13 -10.29
N GLU A 282 -10.49 40.31 -11.61
CA GLU A 282 -11.56 39.97 -12.55
C GLU A 282 -11.89 38.46 -12.56
N VAL A 283 -10.89 37.61 -12.28
CA VAL A 283 -11.08 36.15 -12.25
C VAL A 283 -11.66 35.70 -10.91
N LEU A 284 -11.22 36.28 -9.80
CA LEU A 284 -11.46 35.73 -8.45
C LEU A 284 -12.60 36.44 -7.70
N GLU A 285 -12.70 37.77 -7.77
CA GLU A 285 -13.68 38.54 -6.98
C GLU A 285 -15.15 38.17 -7.25
N PRO A 286 -15.57 37.90 -8.51
CA PRO A 286 -16.94 37.46 -8.78
C PRO A 286 -17.31 36.16 -8.06
N HIS A 287 -16.31 35.38 -7.66
CA HIS A 287 -16.44 34.09 -6.99
C HIS A 287 -16.16 34.17 -5.49
N GLY A 288 -16.35 35.36 -4.89
CA GLY A 288 -16.28 35.52 -3.44
C GLY A 288 -14.86 35.53 -2.88
N TRP A 289 -13.87 35.84 -3.71
CA TRP A 289 -12.49 36.07 -3.27
C TRP A 289 -12.25 37.55 -3.03
N ARG A 290 -11.34 37.86 -2.10
CA ARG A 290 -10.89 39.22 -1.83
C ARG A 290 -9.38 39.24 -1.71
N CYS A 291 -8.74 40.21 -2.36
CA CYS A 291 -7.32 40.47 -2.16
C CYS A 291 -7.11 41.14 -0.79
N LEU A 292 -6.09 40.68 -0.06
CA LEU A 292 -5.71 41.24 1.24
C LEU A 292 -4.59 42.28 1.12
N ASP A 293 -3.94 42.34 -0.03
CA ASP A 293 -2.82 43.23 -0.32
C ASP A 293 -3.27 44.31 -1.34
N GLY A 294 -2.50 45.40 -1.44
CA GLY A 294 -2.90 46.57 -2.25
C GLY A 294 -2.76 46.38 -3.76
N ASP A 295 -1.87 45.50 -4.20
CA ASP A 295 -1.70 45.13 -5.61
C ASP A 295 -2.19 43.70 -5.82
N VAL A 296 -3.29 43.58 -6.56
CA VAL A 296 -4.04 42.34 -6.80
C VAL A 296 -3.27 41.35 -7.69
N ASP A 297 -2.35 41.83 -8.52
CA ASP A 297 -1.60 41.02 -9.49
C ASP A 297 -0.12 40.84 -9.12
N ALA A 298 0.33 41.47 -8.03
CA ALA A 298 1.70 41.38 -7.56
C ALA A 298 2.10 39.95 -7.17
N ASP A 299 3.37 39.64 -7.39
CA ASP A 299 3.98 38.43 -6.84
C ASP A 299 3.96 38.49 -5.31
N GLY A 300 3.42 37.45 -4.69
CA GLY A 300 3.17 37.39 -3.25
C GLY A 300 1.79 37.88 -2.80
N ALA A 301 0.95 38.41 -3.69
CA ALA A 301 -0.39 38.90 -3.34
C ALA A 301 -1.24 37.78 -2.70
N ARG A 302 -1.77 38.03 -1.51
CA ARG A 302 -2.59 37.10 -0.74
C ARG A 302 -4.06 37.32 -1.02
N TRP A 303 -4.75 36.20 -1.25
CA TRP A 303 -6.17 36.16 -1.55
C TRP A 303 -6.90 35.33 -0.51
N ARG A 304 -8.10 35.76 -0.13
CA ARG A 304 -8.97 35.04 0.80
C ARG A 304 -10.31 34.74 0.16
N HIS A 305 -10.73 33.48 0.21
CA HIS A 305 -12.06 33.06 -0.19
C HIS A 305 -13.06 33.27 0.96
N SER A 306 -14.30 33.63 0.64
CA SER A 306 -15.37 33.88 1.62
C SER A 306 -15.66 32.69 2.55
N ALA A 307 -15.51 31.46 2.06
CA ALA A 307 -15.71 30.23 2.84
C ALA A 307 -14.47 29.78 3.64
N ALA A 308 -13.38 30.56 3.64
CA ALA A 308 -12.14 30.17 4.29
C ALA A 308 -12.10 30.53 5.78
N THR A 309 -11.69 29.54 6.58
CA THR A 309 -11.42 29.66 8.02
C THR A 309 -10.04 30.26 8.33
N SER A 310 -9.11 30.20 7.37
CA SER A 310 -7.75 30.74 7.51
C SER A 310 -7.66 32.24 7.18
N PRO A 311 -6.65 32.96 7.69
CA PRO A 311 -6.45 34.39 7.42
C PRO A 311 -6.26 34.73 5.94
N HIS A 312 -5.71 33.80 5.15
CA HIS A 312 -5.65 33.86 3.68
C HIS A 312 -5.79 32.44 3.11
N SER A 313 -6.20 32.34 1.86
CA SER A 313 -6.59 31.09 1.19
C SER A 313 -5.72 30.76 -0.02
N ALA A 314 -5.05 31.74 -0.61
CA ALA A 314 -4.18 31.56 -1.76
C ALA A 314 -3.13 32.67 -1.84
N THR A 315 -2.07 32.43 -2.62
CA THR A 315 -1.07 33.44 -2.99
C THR A 315 -0.76 33.42 -4.48
N ILE A 316 -0.47 34.58 -5.06
CA ILE A 316 0.10 34.68 -6.40
C ILE A 316 1.62 34.44 -6.32
N ARG A 317 2.14 33.51 -7.13
CA ARG A 317 3.58 33.29 -7.30
C ARG A 317 3.92 33.03 -8.77
N GLY A 318 4.90 33.73 -9.32
CA GLY A 318 5.24 33.65 -10.75
C GLY A 318 4.04 33.93 -11.67
N GLY A 319 3.13 34.81 -11.26
CA GLY A 319 1.88 35.11 -11.98
C GLY A 319 0.82 34.01 -11.95
N ARG A 320 0.98 32.98 -11.11
CA ARG A 320 0.04 31.86 -10.94
C ARG A 320 -0.57 31.86 -9.55
N LEU A 321 -1.82 31.41 -9.45
CA LEU A 321 -2.53 31.25 -8.19
C LEU A 321 -2.20 29.90 -7.56
N TYR A 322 -1.71 29.91 -6.32
CA TYR A 322 -1.50 28.73 -5.50
C TYR A 322 -2.48 28.76 -4.33
N VAL A 323 -3.30 27.73 -4.18
CA VAL A 323 -4.43 27.70 -3.23
C VAL A 323 -4.11 26.77 -2.07
N TYR A 324 -4.34 27.20 -0.83
CA TYR A 324 -4.00 26.44 0.39
C TYR A 324 -5.25 26.04 1.20
N SER A 325 -6.43 26.45 0.77
CA SER A 325 -7.69 26.23 1.48
C SER A 325 -8.52 25.14 0.81
N PRO A 326 -8.92 24.07 1.54
CA PRO A 326 -9.71 22.97 0.98
C PRO A 326 -11.17 23.35 0.69
N ASN A 327 -11.67 24.45 1.26
CA ASN A 327 -13.04 24.92 1.08
C ASN A 327 -13.19 25.82 -0.17
N THR A 328 -12.55 25.44 -1.27
CA THR A 328 -12.62 26.17 -2.55
C THR A 328 -12.74 25.17 -3.70
N PRO A 329 -13.20 25.61 -4.89
CA PRO A 329 -13.26 24.74 -6.08
C PRO A 329 -11.88 24.30 -6.64
N PHE A 330 -10.78 24.78 -6.06
CA PHE A 330 -9.42 24.49 -6.50
C PHE A 330 -8.79 23.36 -5.69
N ASP A 331 -7.85 22.65 -6.31
CA ASP A 331 -7.01 21.69 -5.62
C ASP A 331 -6.04 22.41 -4.68
N VAL A 332 -5.81 21.82 -3.51
CA VAL A 332 -4.91 22.38 -2.50
C VAL A 332 -3.46 22.15 -2.93
N THR A 333 -2.68 23.21 -2.91
CA THR A 333 -1.22 23.23 -3.11
C THR A 333 -0.54 22.69 -1.85
N GLU A 334 0.24 21.63 -1.99
CA GLU A 334 1.10 21.09 -0.93
C GLU A 334 2.58 21.31 -1.26
N SER A 335 3.46 21.34 -0.24
CA SER A 335 4.90 21.54 -0.45
C SER A 335 5.56 20.44 -1.28
N SER A 336 4.97 19.24 -1.29
CA SER A 336 5.39 18.10 -2.11
C SER A 336 4.80 18.10 -3.52
N ASP A 337 3.78 18.93 -3.80
CA ASP A 337 3.08 18.95 -5.09
C ASP A 337 2.50 20.36 -5.40
N PRO A 338 3.34 21.28 -5.92
CA PRO A 338 2.95 22.66 -6.12
C PRO A 338 2.02 22.85 -7.33
N HIS A 339 0.72 23.03 -7.06
CA HIS A 339 -0.31 23.24 -8.08
C HIS A 339 -0.63 24.72 -8.30
N GLY A 340 -0.03 25.33 -9.32
CA GLY A 340 -0.28 26.73 -9.70
C GLY A 340 -1.23 26.87 -10.88
N TYR A 341 -2.31 27.64 -10.74
CA TYR A 341 -3.26 27.93 -11.82
C TYR A 341 -2.88 29.21 -12.57
N SER A 342 -2.96 29.19 -13.91
CA SER A 342 -2.96 30.43 -14.69
C SER A 342 -4.35 31.09 -14.62
N ARG A 343 -4.45 32.37 -14.98
CA ARG A 343 -5.74 33.09 -14.97
C ARG A 343 -6.83 32.40 -15.79
N PHE A 344 -6.48 31.94 -17.00
CA PHE A 344 -7.39 31.16 -17.85
C PHE A 344 -7.82 29.84 -17.21
N HIS A 345 -6.89 29.09 -16.60
CA HIS A 345 -7.23 27.85 -15.90
C HIS A 345 -8.14 28.13 -14.69
N ALA A 346 -7.86 29.20 -13.93
CA ALA A 346 -8.68 29.58 -12.80
C ALA A 346 -10.10 30.00 -13.22
N TYR A 347 -10.21 30.78 -14.30
CA TYR A 347 -11.49 31.10 -14.92
C TYR A 347 -12.27 29.85 -15.33
N ALA A 348 -11.60 28.86 -15.93
CA ALA A 348 -12.24 27.61 -16.33
C ALA A 348 -12.72 26.77 -15.13
N VAL A 349 -11.94 26.70 -14.04
CA VAL A 349 -12.35 26.03 -12.80
C VAL A 349 -13.60 26.69 -12.22
N LEU A 350 -13.59 28.01 -12.08
CA LEU A 350 -14.66 28.76 -11.42
C LEU A 350 -15.96 28.84 -12.23
N ASN A 351 -15.88 28.92 -13.56
CA ASN A 351 -17.05 29.18 -14.41
C ASN A 351 -17.50 27.97 -15.25
N HIS A 352 -16.62 26.98 -15.44
CA HIS A 352 -16.85 25.85 -16.35
C HIS A 352 -16.49 24.49 -15.73
N GLY A 353 -16.32 24.42 -14.40
CA GLY A 353 -16.00 23.17 -13.69
C GLY A 353 -14.68 22.53 -14.13
N GLY A 354 -13.74 23.33 -14.65
CA GLY A 354 -12.45 22.87 -15.15
C GLY A 354 -12.43 22.49 -16.64
N ASP A 355 -13.56 22.61 -17.38
CA ASP A 355 -13.57 22.37 -18.82
C ASP A 355 -12.93 23.55 -19.58
N MET A 356 -11.65 23.38 -19.94
CA MET A 356 -10.86 24.35 -20.69
C MET A 356 -11.41 24.60 -22.10
N SER A 357 -12.07 23.61 -22.71
CA SER A 357 -12.64 23.73 -24.05
C SER A 357 -13.94 24.53 -24.04
N ALA A 358 -14.78 24.33 -23.01
CA ALA A 358 -15.97 25.15 -22.78
C ALA A 358 -15.58 26.61 -22.49
N ALA A 359 -14.61 26.82 -21.59
CA ALA A 359 -14.10 28.16 -21.26
C ALA A 359 -13.56 28.91 -22.49
N ALA A 360 -12.75 28.24 -23.32
CA ALA A 360 -12.24 28.81 -24.56
C ALA A 360 -13.36 29.14 -25.57
N ARG A 361 -14.40 28.31 -25.65
CA ARG A 361 -15.57 28.57 -26.51
C ARG A 361 -16.37 29.78 -26.04
N THR A 362 -16.60 29.92 -24.74
CA THR A 362 -17.25 31.10 -24.16
C THR A 362 -16.44 32.36 -24.47
N LEU A 363 -15.13 32.36 -24.24
CA LEU A 363 -14.28 33.52 -24.52
C LEU A 363 -14.12 33.80 -26.03
N LYS A 364 -14.25 32.78 -26.88
CA LYS A 364 -14.27 32.94 -28.34
C LYS A 364 -15.60 33.52 -28.83
N GLY A 365 -16.71 33.20 -28.17
CA GLY A 365 -18.05 33.76 -28.43
C GLY A 365 -18.25 35.18 -27.93
N VAL A 366 -17.31 35.71 -27.13
CA VAL A 366 -17.38 37.05 -26.49
C VAL A 366 -16.69 38.16 -27.32
N LYS A 367 -16.44 37.96 -28.63
CA LYS A 367 -15.99 39.06 -29.53
C LYS A 367 -17.04 39.36 -30.59
N ALA A 368 -17.53 40.58 -30.83
CA ALA A 368 -17.18 41.91 -30.33
C ALA A 368 -18.47 42.76 -30.34
N ALA A 369 -18.67 43.57 -29.30
CA ALA A 369 -19.41 44.82 -29.43
C ALA A 369 -18.48 45.90 -30.00
#